data_AF-A0A0B7IRH8-F1
#
_entry.id   AF-A0A0B7IRH8-F1
#
_cell.length_a   1.000
_cell.length_b   1.000
_cell.length_c   1.000
_cell.angle_alpha   90.00
_cell.angle_beta   90.00
_cell.angle_gamma   90.00
#
_symmetry.space_group_name_H-M   'P 1'
#
loop_
_entity.id
_entity.type
_entity.pdbx_description
1 polymer ?
#
loop_
_entity_poly.entity_id
_entity_poly.type
_entity_poly.pdbx_seq_one_letter_code
_entity_poly.pdbx_strand_id
1 'polypeptide(L)'
;MPLRAYIDGKEIISIELNEDQWKEIKQNIKSEKSILRLPCCNQIGFLRVSRRGLKHFVHSKSKTSCNWKPESPEHLRAKVEIMEACQENGWKAIPEFSESNWRADVLAIQNNKRIAFEVQWSKQTFEETKFRQDRYKASNVRGCWFFQKAPEQLEAYLEDENDKHHLRANKEIPAFRIFKGEDSNLMVQLKQSQINLKSFVGHLLKGHFKFCKHITLKSQEITLIFFRTRCWKCKKYQDCWTINRNLTTTCGQRINLGFSNWDDTDIDKSPEIYQAVKQFLQTERGKKLKIGELKRRYSKTVRRNYLSHGCVYCDSIFGDNFLEIEKEEAKHNPKNIKHKVKVVFKNVKQKQEHWCFSENKEFCE
;
A
#
# COMPACT_ATOMS: atom_id res chain seq x y z
N MET A 1 8.57 -8.90 -27.60
CA MET A 1 7.79 -8.24 -28.66
C MET A 1 7.94 -6.74 -28.42
N PRO A 2 8.99 -6.10 -28.96
CA PRO A 2 9.26 -4.69 -28.68
C PRO A 2 8.09 -3.77 -29.03
N LEU A 3 7.81 -2.80 -28.15
CA LEU A 3 6.85 -1.72 -28.42
C LEU A 3 7.51 -0.50 -29.07
N ARG A 4 8.83 -0.48 -29.15
CA ARG A 4 9.64 0.64 -29.67
C ARG A 4 10.54 0.20 -30.82
N ALA A 5 10.66 1.05 -31.82
CA ALA A 5 11.57 0.88 -32.96
C ALA A 5 12.07 2.23 -33.47
N TYR A 6 13.11 2.21 -34.30
CA TYR A 6 13.55 3.34 -35.10
C TYR A 6 13.21 3.09 -36.57
N ILE A 7 12.54 4.05 -37.21
CA ILE A 7 12.24 4.01 -38.64
C ILE A 7 12.89 5.24 -39.26
N ASP A 8 13.86 5.01 -40.14
CA ASP A 8 14.65 6.07 -40.79
C ASP A 8 15.22 7.09 -39.77
N GLY A 9 15.70 6.58 -38.63
CA GLY A 9 16.27 7.38 -37.54
C GLY A 9 15.25 8.03 -36.60
N LYS A 10 13.95 7.98 -36.90
CA LYS A 10 12.87 8.49 -36.03
C LYS A 10 12.39 7.42 -35.07
N GLU A 11 12.25 7.76 -33.81
CA GLU A 11 11.66 6.88 -32.79
C GLU A 11 10.17 6.71 -33.04
N ILE A 12 9.70 5.46 -33.02
CA ILE A 12 8.30 5.08 -33.22
C ILE A 12 7.89 4.14 -32.10
N ILE A 13 6.74 4.43 -31.48
CA ILE A 13 6.13 3.61 -30.44
C ILE A 13 4.83 3.02 -31.01
N SER A 14 4.73 1.69 -31.00
CA SER A 14 3.69 0.96 -31.74
C SER A 14 2.26 1.30 -31.30
N ILE A 15 2.08 1.63 -30.01
CA ILE A 15 0.76 1.90 -29.42
C ILE A 15 0.27 3.33 -29.66
N GLU A 16 1.16 4.24 -30.07
CA GLU A 16 0.81 5.62 -30.42
C GLU A 16 0.34 5.75 -31.87
N LEU A 17 0.55 4.70 -32.69
CA LEU A 17 0.16 4.68 -34.09
C LEU A 17 -1.32 4.33 -34.26
N ASN A 18 -2.06 5.20 -34.95
CA ASN A 18 -3.40 4.88 -35.41
C ASN A 18 -3.38 3.80 -36.51
N GLU A 19 -4.56 3.36 -36.99
CA GLU A 19 -4.64 2.31 -38.00
C GLU A 19 -4.03 2.70 -39.35
N ASP A 20 -4.19 3.96 -39.76
CA ASP A 20 -3.73 4.43 -41.07
C ASP A 20 -2.22 4.60 -41.09
N GLN A 21 -1.65 5.22 -40.06
CA GLN A 21 -0.21 5.32 -39.85
C GLN A 21 0.44 3.93 -39.79
N TRP A 22 -0.17 2.98 -39.08
CA TRP A 22 0.33 1.61 -38.99
C TRP A 22 0.35 0.91 -40.35
N LYS A 23 -0.73 1.06 -41.15
CA LYS A 23 -0.82 0.50 -42.50
C LYS A 23 0.20 1.13 -43.44
N GLU A 24 0.34 2.45 -43.41
CA GLU A 24 1.28 3.21 -44.23
C GLU A 24 2.73 2.77 -43.95
N ILE A 25 3.14 2.78 -42.68
CA ILE A 25 4.48 2.34 -42.26
C ILE A 25 4.74 0.90 -42.69
N LYS A 26 3.75 0.01 -42.51
CA LYS A 26 3.85 -1.39 -42.91
C LYS A 26 4.04 -1.53 -44.43
N GLN A 27 3.36 -0.72 -45.23
CA GLN A 27 3.54 -0.70 -46.69
C GLN A 27 4.91 -0.15 -47.09
N ASN A 28 5.38 0.91 -46.46
CA ASN A 28 6.71 1.50 -46.74
C ASN A 28 7.84 0.53 -46.42
N ILE A 29 7.77 -0.21 -45.31
CA ILE A 29 8.76 -1.24 -44.99
C ILE A 29 8.66 -2.44 -45.93
N LYS A 30 7.45 -2.86 -46.32
CA LYS A 30 7.26 -3.96 -47.28
C LYS A 30 7.78 -3.61 -48.69
N SER A 31 7.72 -2.32 -49.06
CA SER A 31 8.21 -1.80 -50.34
C SER A 31 9.66 -1.29 -50.27
N GLU A 32 10.38 -1.59 -49.19
CA GLU A 32 11.79 -1.23 -48.97
C GLU A 32 12.08 0.29 -49.03
N LYS A 33 11.04 1.13 -48.90
CA LYS A 33 11.18 2.59 -48.86
C LYS A 33 11.73 3.11 -47.54
N SER A 34 11.54 2.34 -46.47
CA SER A 34 11.94 2.68 -45.10
C SER A 34 12.53 1.46 -44.40
N ILE A 35 13.49 1.68 -43.50
CA ILE A 35 14.13 0.62 -42.74
C ILE A 35 13.75 0.74 -41.25
N LEU A 36 13.15 -0.33 -40.73
CA LEU A 36 12.87 -0.45 -39.29
C LEU A 36 14.01 -1.15 -38.57
N ARG A 37 14.53 -0.53 -37.51
CA ARG A 37 15.55 -1.09 -36.63
C ARG A 37 15.07 -1.20 -35.19
N LEU A 38 15.43 -2.28 -34.53
CA LEU A 38 15.06 -2.51 -33.13
C LEU A 38 16.11 -1.91 -32.17
N PRO A 39 15.68 -1.22 -31.09
CA PRO A 39 16.58 -0.48 -30.21
C PRO A 39 17.52 -1.37 -29.40
N CYS A 40 17.20 -2.66 -29.22
CA CYS A 40 18.01 -3.57 -28.42
C CYS A 40 19.31 -4.03 -29.10
N CYS A 41 19.38 -4.03 -30.44
CA CYS A 41 20.49 -4.64 -31.19
C CYS A 41 20.76 -3.98 -32.56
N ASN A 42 19.98 -2.96 -32.91
CA ASN A 42 20.03 -2.25 -34.20
C ASN A 42 19.75 -3.15 -35.44
N GLN A 43 19.27 -4.38 -35.24
CA GLN A 43 18.88 -5.29 -36.32
C GLN A 43 17.58 -4.86 -36.98
N ILE A 44 17.41 -5.26 -38.24
CA ILE A 44 16.20 -5.00 -39.03
C ILE A 44 15.03 -5.78 -38.43
N GLY A 45 13.88 -5.12 -38.35
CA GLY A 45 12.64 -5.75 -37.92
C GLY A 45 11.47 -5.46 -38.86
N PHE A 46 10.29 -5.93 -38.47
CA PHE A 46 9.04 -5.70 -39.17
C PHE A 46 7.87 -5.53 -38.18
N LEU A 47 6.75 -5.04 -38.71
CA LEU A 47 5.52 -4.78 -37.96
C LEU A 47 4.66 -6.03 -37.83
N ARG A 48 4.15 -6.31 -36.64
CA ARG A 48 3.23 -7.42 -36.39
C ARG A 48 2.10 -7.01 -35.45
N VAL A 49 0.93 -7.60 -35.65
CA VAL A 49 -0.22 -7.49 -34.74
C VAL A 49 -0.41 -8.84 -34.06
N SER A 50 -0.55 -8.85 -32.74
CA SER A 50 -0.83 -10.08 -31.99
C SER A 50 -2.25 -10.57 -32.25
N ARG A 51 -2.58 -11.82 -31.86
CA ARG A 51 -3.94 -12.36 -31.97
C ARG A 51 -4.98 -11.52 -31.22
N ARG A 52 -4.56 -10.77 -30.19
CA ARG A 52 -5.43 -9.88 -29.39
C ARG A 52 -5.37 -8.41 -29.84
N GLY A 53 -4.80 -8.12 -31.01
CA GLY A 53 -4.77 -6.77 -31.58
C GLY A 53 -3.58 -5.89 -31.18
N LEU A 54 -2.66 -6.37 -30.33
CA LEU A 54 -1.50 -5.56 -29.92
C LEU A 54 -0.50 -5.38 -31.06
N LYS A 55 -0.33 -4.14 -31.50
CA LYS A 55 0.72 -3.69 -32.43
C LYS A 55 2.10 -3.75 -31.77
N HIS A 56 3.05 -4.43 -32.39
CA HIS A 56 4.42 -4.57 -31.89
C HIS A 56 5.42 -4.81 -33.04
N PHE A 57 6.70 -4.75 -32.71
CA PHE A 57 7.80 -5.00 -33.65
C PHE A 57 8.43 -6.38 -33.41
N VAL A 58 9.04 -6.94 -34.45
CA VAL A 58 9.66 -8.28 -34.43
C VAL A 58 10.95 -8.25 -35.22
N HIS A 59 11.98 -8.96 -34.76
CA HIS A 59 13.22 -9.15 -35.51
C HIS A 59 12.95 -9.87 -36.83
N SER A 60 13.52 -9.39 -37.92
CA SER A 60 13.63 -10.17 -39.15
C SER A 60 14.61 -11.33 -38.95
N LYS A 61 14.52 -12.38 -39.79
CA LYS A 61 15.49 -13.49 -39.74
C LYS A 61 16.90 -12.93 -39.94
N SER A 62 17.79 -13.19 -38.98
CA SER A 62 19.16 -12.68 -38.95
C SER A 62 20.12 -13.83 -38.66
N LYS A 63 21.33 -13.76 -39.24
CA LYS A 63 22.44 -14.68 -38.92
C LYS A 63 23.03 -14.41 -37.53
N THR A 64 22.93 -13.17 -37.04
CA THR A 64 23.36 -12.80 -35.69
C THR A 64 22.21 -13.01 -34.70
N SER A 65 22.45 -13.81 -33.67
CA SER A 65 21.46 -14.03 -32.62
C SER A 65 21.34 -12.79 -31.74
N CYS A 66 20.12 -12.28 -31.60
CA CYS A 66 19.80 -11.33 -30.55
C CYS A 66 19.34 -12.12 -29.31
N ASN A 67 20.01 -11.94 -28.17
CA ASN A 67 19.63 -12.56 -26.89
C ASN A 67 18.36 -11.94 -26.26
N TRP A 68 17.56 -11.23 -27.05
CA TRP A 68 16.32 -10.62 -26.59
C TRP A 68 15.29 -11.70 -26.25
N LYS A 69 15.13 -11.97 -24.95
CA LYS A 69 14.11 -12.93 -24.49
C LYS A 69 12.71 -12.42 -24.82
N PRO A 70 11.81 -13.28 -25.29
CA PRO A 70 10.42 -12.90 -25.49
C PRO A 70 9.78 -12.54 -24.14
N GLU A 71 9.12 -11.38 -24.10
CA GLU A 71 8.32 -10.94 -22.97
C GLU A 71 6.93 -11.59 -23.02
N SER A 72 6.33 -11.83 -21.85
CA SER A 72 4.98 -12.39 -21.77
C SER A 72 3.93 -11.38 -22.23
N PRO A 73 2.76 -11.83 -22.71
CA PRO A 73 1.65 -10.95 -23.02
C PRO A 73 1.23 -10.06 -21.84
N GLU A 74 1.32 -10.58 -20.62
CA GLU A 74 0.99 -9.87 -19.38
C GLU A 74 1.98 -8.73 -19.11
N HIS A 75 3.28 -8.97 -19.31
CA HIS A 75 4.31 -7.94 -19.17
C HIS A 75 4.11 -6.80 -20.17
N LEU A 76 3.81 -7.13 -21.43
CA LEU A 76 3.52 -6.13 -22.46
C LEU A 76 2.25 -5.33 -22.15
N ARG A 77 1.17 -6.00 -21.72
CA ARG A 77 -0.06 -5.32 -21.31
C ARG A 77 0.19 -4.35 -20.17
N ALA A 78 1.00 -4.73 -19.18
CA ALA A 78 1.35 -3.86 -18.07
C ALA A 78 2.08 -2.59 -18.55
N LYS A 79 3.04 -2.72 -19.47
CA LYS A 79 3.73 -1.57 -20.08
C LYS A 79 2.75 -0.63 -20.78
N VAL A 80 1.81 -1.18 -21.55
CA VAL A 80 0.77 -0.40 -22.24
C VAL A 80 -0.11 0.35 -21.23
N GLU A 81 -0.64 -0.33 -20.20
CA GLU A 81 -1.48 0.31 -19.17
C GLU A 81 -0.72 1.41 -18.40
N ILE A 82 0.57 1.20 -18.09
CA ILE A 82 1.44 2.23 -17.48
C ILE A 82 1.63 3.41 -18.42
N MET A 83 1.91 3.16 -19.70
CA MET A 83 2.11 4.20 -20.72
C MET A 83 0.88 5.06 -20.91
N GLU A 84 -0.30 4.44 -21.06
CA GLU A 84 -1.57 5.14 -21.19
C GLU A 84 -1.85 6.01 -19.95
N ALA A 85 -1.65 5.46 -18.74
CA ALA A 85 -1.81 6.22 -17.50
C ALA A 85 -0.85 7.43 -17.44
N CYS A 86 0.38 7.28 -17.91
CA CYS A 86 1.34 8.38 -17.97
C CYS A 86 0.85 9.48 -18.93
N GLN A 87 0.47 9.11 -20.15
CA GLN A 87 0.00 10.05 -21.17
C GLN A 87 -1.26 10.81 -20.71
N GLU A 88 -2.24 10.11 -20.15
CA GLU A 88 -3.48 10.70 -19.60
C GLU A 88 -3.23 11.69 -18.45
N ASN A 89 -2.08 11.58 -17.77
CA ASN A 89 -1.69 12.46 -16.67
C ASN A 89 -0.62 13.50 -17.08
N GLY A 90 -0.39 13.69 -18.38
CA GLY A 90 0.54 14.69 -18.90
C GLY A 90 2.02 14.35 -18.65
N TRP A 91 2.36 13.06 -18.65
CA TRP A 91 3.73 12.56 -18.60
C TRP A 91 4.11 11.99 -19.97
N LYS A 92 5.32 12.31 -20.45
CA LYS A 92 5.92 11.59 -21.57
C LYS A 92 6.29 10.19 -21.11
N ALA A 93 5.84 9.15 -21.81
CA ALA A 93 6.13 7.76 -21.48
C ALA A 93 6.96 7.12 -22.60
N ILE A 94 8.08 6.49 -22.25
CA ILE A 94 8.98 5.85 -23.22
C ILE A 94 9.18 4.40 -22.78
N PRO A 95 8.69 3.40 -23.54
CA PRO A 95 8.86 2.01 -23.20
C PRO A 95 10.29 1.57 -23.50
N GLU A 96 10.78 0.57 -22.76
CA GLU A 96 12.06 -0.09 -23.02
C GLU A 96 13.25 0.89 -23.06
N PHE A 97 13.17 1.95 -22.24
CA PHE A 97 14.15 3.02 -22.24
C PHE A 97 15.44 2.60 -21.52
N SER A 98 16.58 2.84 -22.16
CA SER A 98 17.90 2.60 -21.59
C SER A 98 18.68 3.92 -21.55
N GLU A 99 19.40 4.15 -20.46
CA GLU A 99 20.32 5.27 -20.31
C GLU A 99 21.48 4.83 -19.42
N SER A 100 22.69 5.27 -19.79
CA SER A 100 23.92 4.95 -19.08
C SER A 100 24.09 3.43 -18.90
N ASN A 101 23.85 2.91 -17.68
CA ASN A 101 24.03 1.52 -17.31
C ASN A 101 22.74 0.88 -16.76
N TRP A 102 21.57 1.48 -17.02
CA TRP A 102 20.28 0.96 -16.58
C TRP A 102 19.26 0.96 -17.70
N ARG A 103 18.19 0.18 -17.49
CA ARG A 103 17.05 0.09 -18.39
C ARG A 103 15.75 -0.05 -17.63
N ALA A 104 14.78 0.79 -17.98
CA ALA A 104 13.40 0.73 -17.51
C ALA A 104 12.48 0.00 -18.49
N ASP A 105 11.46 -0.67 -17.95
CA ASP A 105 10.35 -1.16 -18.75
C ASP A 105 9.53 -0.01 -19.35
N VAL A 106 9.26 1.02 -18.56
CA VAL A 106 8.70 2.31 -19.00
C VAL A 106 9.36 3.43 -18.21
N LEU A 107 9.94 4.41 -18.89
CA LEU A 107 10.36 5.67 -18.28
C LEU A 107 9.26 6.72 -18.46
N ALA A 108 8.76 7.27 -17.37
CA ALA A 108 7.86 8.42 -17.36
C ALA A 108 8.63 9.70 -17.01
N ILE A 109 8.39 10.77 -17.78
CA ILE A 109 9.05 12.07 -17.62
C ILE A 109 8.00 13.19 -17.59
N GLN A 110 8.08 14.05 -16.58
CA GLN A 110 7.32 15.30 -16.52
C GLN A 110 8.20 16.40 -15.92
N ASN A 111 8.55 17.40 -16.74
CA ASN A 111 9.55 18.42 -16.40
C ASN A 111 10.85 17.73 -15.93
N ASN A 112 11.34 18.08 -14.74
CA ASN A 112 12.54 17.50 -14.16
C ASN A 112 12.30 16.19 -13.37
N LYS A 113 11.05 15.69 -13.32
CA LYS A 113 10.70 14.46 -12.61
C LYS A 113 10.80 13.27 -13.55
N ARG A 114 11.48 12.21 -13.10
CA ARG A 114 11.65 10.95 -13.85
C ARG A 114 11.26 9.76 -12.96
N ILE A 115 10.43 8.87 -13.50
CA ILE A 115 10.02 7.63 -12.82
C ILE A 115 10.25 6.45 -13.75
N ALA A 116 11.08 5.50 -13.33
CA ALA A 116 11.25 4.21 -13.98
C ALA A 116 10.23 3.23 -13.40
N PHE A 117 9.27 2.80 -14.21
CA PHE A 117 8.37 1.71 -13.88
C PHE A 117 8.97 0.39 -14.33
N GLU A 118 8.86 -0.61 -13.46
CA GLU A 118 9.38 -1.96 -13.64
C GLU A 118 8.28 -2.98 -13.40
N VAL A 119 8.15 -3.96 -14.30
CA VAL A 119 7.17 -5.02 -14.17
C VAL A 119 7.90 -6.36 -14.25
N GLN A 120 7.85 -7.11 -13.14
CA GLN A 120 8.55 -8.38 -12.99
C GLN A 120 7.54 -9.52 -12.81
N TRP A 121 7.30 -10.24 -13.91
CA TRP A 121 6.46 -11.44 -13.92
C TRP A 121 7.24 -12.69 -13.49
N SER A 122 8.50 -12.76 -13.93
CA SER A 122 9.44 -13.81 -13.54
C SER A 122 10.12 -13.48 -12.21
N LYS A 123 10.61 -14.51 -11.52
CA LYS A 123 11.36 -14.34 -10.27
C LYS A 123 12.62 -13.49 -10.52
N GLN A 124 12.77 -12.43 -9.75
CA GLN A 124 13.98 -11.60 -9.65
C GLN A 124 14.49 -11.67 -8.20
N THR A 125 15.81 -11.60 -7.99
CA THR A 125 16.38 -11.57 -6.63
C THR A 125 16.28 -10.18 -6.03
N PHE A 126 16.40 -10.10 -4.70
CA PHE A 126 16.42 -8.81 -4.01
C PHE A 126 17.67 -8.01 -4.37
N GLU A 127 18.81 -8.67 -4.50
CA GLU A 127 20.10 -8.07 -4.84
C GLU A 127 20.06 -7.41 -6.22
N GLU A 128 19.47 -8.08 -7.21
CA GLU A 128 19.28 -7.52 -8.55
C GLU A 128 18.31 -6.34 -8.53
N THR A 129 17.21 -6.45 -7.77
CA THR A 129 16.24 -5.36 -7.60
C THR A 129 16.91 -4.11 -7.00
N LYS A 130 17.69 -4.31 -5.93
CA LYS A 130 18.41 -3.24 -5.25
C LYS A 130 19.47 -2.62 -6.16
N PHE A 131 20.26 -3.43 -6.85
CA PHE A 131 21.27 -2.99 -7.79
C PHE A 131 20.70 -2.10 -8.91
N ARG A 132 19.56 -2.50 -9.48
CA ARG A 132 18.84 -1.70 -10.48
C ARG A 132 18.27 -0.41 -9.87
N GLN A 133 17.67 -0.50 -8.68
CA GLN A 133 17.15 0.68 -7.96
C GLN A 133 18.25 1.70 -7.67
N ASP A 134 19.43 1.26 -7.24
CA ASP A 134 20.55 2.13 -6.91
C ASP A 134 21.04 2.91 -8.15
N ARG A 135 20.99 2.30 -9.35
CA ARG A 135 21.30 2.98 -10.62
C ARG A 135 20.26 4.02 -11.02
N TYR A 136 18.97 3.73 -10.79
CA TYR A 136 17.92 4.74 -10.97
C TYR A 136 18.18 5.94 -10.04
N LYS A 137 18.44 5.67 -8.76
CA LYS A 137 18.75 6.70 -7.77
C LYS A 137 19.96 7.54 -8.16
N ALA A 138 21.05 6.91 -8.61
CA ALA A 138 22.26 7.59 -9.10
C ALA A 138 21.99 8.48 -10.34
N SER A 139 20.98 8.14 -11.13
CA SER A 139 20.57 8.88 -12.34
C SER A 139 19.43 9.88 -12.08
N ASN A 140 19.12 10.17 -10.80
CA ASN A 140 17.99 11.01 -10.37
C ASN A 140 16.64 10.53 -10.94
N VAL A 141 16.45 9.22 -11.00
CA VAL A 141 15.22 8.55 -11.43
C VAL A 141 14.63 7.80 -10.24
N ARG A 142 13.33 7.97 -9.99
CA ARG A 142 12.62 7.20 -8.98
C ARG A 142 12.19 5.86 -9.56
N GLY A 143 12.57 4.74 -8.96
CA GLY A 143 12.03 3.43 -9.35
C GLY A 143 10.66 3.15 -8.72
N CYS A 144 9.78 2.47 -9.46
CA CYS A 144 8.51 1.92 -8.99
C CYS A 144 8.34 0.50 -9.55
N TRP A 145 8.27 -0.49 -8.67
CA TRP A 145 8.30 -1.90 -9.04
C TRP A 145 6.95 -2.58 -8.87
N PHE A 146 6.58 -3.40 -9.85
CA PHE A 146 5.42 -4.27 -9.82
C PHE A 146 5.87 -5.73 -9.92
N PHE A 147 5.62 -6.52 -8.87
CA PHE A 147 6.04 -7.92 -8.81
C PHE A 147 4.84 -8.87 -8.81
N GLN A 148 4.83 -9.86 -9.72
CA GLN A 148 3.92 -11.00 -9.60
C GLN A 148 4.37 -11.97 -8.50
N LYS A 149 5.69 -12.11 -8.31
CA LYS A 149 6.31 -12.80 -7.19
C LYS A 149 7.52 -11.99 -6.75
N ALA A 150 7.42 -11.37 -5.57
CA ALA A 150 8.47 -10.51 -5.08
C ALA A 150 9.63 -11.34 -4.49
N PRO A 151 10.82 -10.76 -4.37
CA PRO A 151 11.83 -11.28 -3.46
C PRO A 151 11.29 -11.34 -2.04
N GLU A 152 11.62 -12.41 -1.30
CA GLU A 152 11.17 -12.67 0.07
C GLU A 152 11.47 -11.50 1.03
N GLN A 153 12.60 -10.82 0.83
CA GLN A 153 13.00 -9.64 1.61
C GLN A 153 12.07 -8.42 1.43
N LEU A 154 11.25 -8.41 0.38
CA LEU A 154 10.22 -7.40 0.14
C LEU A 154 8.82 -7.87 0.59
N GLU A 155 8.65 -9.14 0.93
CA GLU A 155 7.37 -9.66 1.41
C GLU A 155 7.16 -9.27 2.88
N ALA A 156 5.91 -8.98 3.24
CA ALA A 156 5.53 -8.80 4.62
C ALA A 156 5.17 -10.17 5.20
N TYR A 157 5.97 -10.68 6.15
CA TYR A 157 5.53 -11.79 6.99
C TYR A 157 4.49 -11.25 7.95
N LEU A 158 3.21 -11.39 7.60
CA LEU A 158 2.10 -11.14 8.51
C LEU A 158 1.72 -12.48 9.13
N GLU A 159 1.40 -12.46 10.42
CA GLU A 159 1.02 -13.65 11.21
C GLU A 159 -0.29 -14.29 10.72
N ASP A 160 -1.09 -13.55 9.95
CA ASP A 160 -2.33 -14.04 9.33
C ASP A 160 -2.02 -14.69 7.97
N GLU A 161 -2.34 -15.98 7.83
CA GLU A 161 -2.09 -16.74 6.62
C GLU A 161 -2.85 -16.20 5.39
N ASN A 162 -3.92 -15.43 5.60
CA ASN A 162 -4.67 -14.77 4.53
C ASN A 162 -4.01 -13.49 4.01
N ASP A 163 -3.01 -12.97 4.74
CA ASP A 163 -2.29 -11.71 4.47
C ASP A 163 -0.89 -11.96 3.85
N LYS A 164 -0.57 -13.24 3.51
CA LYS A 164 0.70 -13.73 2.92
C LYS A 164 1.07 -13.14 1.54
N HIS A 165 0.35 -12.13 1.05
CA HIS A 165 0.53 -11.56 -0.29
C HIS A 165 0.80 -10.06 -0.30
N HIS A 166 1.02 -9.43 0.86
CA HIS A 166 1.40 -8.02 0.92
C HIS A 166 2.92 -7.82 0.83
N LEU A 167 3.32 -6.78 0.11
CA LEU A 167 4.71 -6.32 0.13
C LEU A 167 4.90 -5.33 1.27
N ARG A 168 6.03 -5.46 1.96
CA ARG A 168 6.45 -4.51 2.98
C ARG A 168 6.68 -3.16 2.30
N ALA A 169 6.10 -2.10 2.86
CA ALA A 169 6.37 -0.76 2.39
C ALA A 169 7.84 -0.39 2.64
N ASN A 170 8.54 0.01 1.59
CA ASN A 170 9.93 0.42 1.63
C ASN A 170 10.09 1.72 0.85
N LYS A 171 10.56 2.78 1.52
CA LYS A 171 10.73 4.10 0.90
C LYS A 171 11.79 4.10 -0.22
N GLU A 172 12.86 3.32 -0.05
CA GLU A 172 13.98 3.25 -0.99
C GLU A 172 13.65 2.40 -2.21
N ILE A 173 12.84 1.34 -2.02
CA ILE A 173 12.36 0.45 -3.10
C ILE A 173 10.83 0.43 -3.07
N PRO A 174 10.15 1.42 -3.71
CA PRO A 174 8.70 1.39 -3.88
C PRO A 174 8.30 0.18 -4.71
N ALA A 175 7.70 -0.82 -4.07
CA ALA A 175 7.30 -2.07 -4.70
C ALA A 175 5.85 -2.42 -4.34
N PHE A 176 5.12 -2.92 -5.32
CA PHE A 176 3.72 -3.31 -5.21
C PHE A 176 3.50 -4.67 -5.87
N ARG A 177 2.57 -5.46 -5.34
CA ARG A 177 2.21 -6.74 -5.95
C ARG A 177 1.25 -6.51 -7.10
N ILE A 178 1.52 -7.13 -8.24
CA ILE A 178 0.66 -7.12 -9.43
C ILE A 178 0.15 -8.53 -9.72
N PHE A 179 -1.09 -8.66 -10.17
CA PHE A 179 -1.68 -9.93 -10.55
C PHE A 179 -2.78 -9.72 -11.59
N LYS A 180 -3.31 -10.82 -12.11
CA LYS A 180 -4.42 -10.82 -13.07
C LYS A 180 -5.72 -11.03 -12.30
N GLY A 181 -6.67 -10.11 -12.44
CA GLY A 181 -8.02 -10.23 -11.92
C GLY A 181 -8.89 -11.22 -12.71
N GLU A 182 -10.10 -11.48 -12.23
CA GLU A 182 -11.06 -12.43 -12.83
C GLU A 182 -11.44 -12.06 -14.27
N ASP A 183 -11.62 -10.77 -14.53
CA ASP A 183 -11.92 -10.17 -15.84
C ASP A 183 -10.68 -10.03 -16.76
N SER A 184 -9.55 -10.62 -16.36
CA SER A 184 -8.26 -10.49 -17.04
C SER A 184 -7.61 -9.10 -17.00
N ASN A 185 -8.11 -8.16 -16.20
CA ASN A 185 -7.44 -6.88 -15.96
C ASN A 185 -6.24 -7.04 -15.02
N LEU A 186 -5.25 -6.17 -15.19
CA LEU A 186 -4.09 -6.15 -14.30
C LEU A 186 -4.45 -5.35 -13.05
N MET A 187 -4.26 -5.98 -11.89
CA MET A 187 -4.61 -5.44 -10.59
C MET A 187 -3.36 -5.27 -9.74
N VAL A 188 -3.33 -4.21 -8.95
CA VAL A 188 -2.28 -3.91 -7.97
C VAL A 188 -2.86 -4.09 -6.57
N GLN A 189 -2.20 -4.91 -5.76
CA GLN A 189 -2.59 -5.16 -4.37
C GLN A 189 -2.28 -3.92 -3.51
N LEU A 190 -3.30 -3.40 -2.83
CA LEU A 190 -3.17 -2.51 -1.67
C LEU A 190 -3.42 -3.33 -0.40
N LYS A 191 -3.26 -2.74 0.79
CA LYS A 191 -3.37 -3.51 2.04
C LYS A 191 -4.71 -4.23 2.23
N GLN A 192 -5.83 -3.57 1.99
CA GLN A 192 -7.18 -4.15 2.18
C GLN A 192 -8.07 -4.02 0.94
N SER A 193 -7.46 -3.65 -0.18
CA SER A 193 -8.16 -3.43 -1.43
C SER A 193 -7.24 -3.72 -2.60
N GLN A 194 -7.80 -3.67 -3.80
CA GLN A 194 -7.07 -3.80 -5.05
C GLN A 194 -7.56 -2.71 -5.98
N ILE A 195 -6.69 -2.30 -6.91
CA ILE A 195 -7.00 -1.27 -7.90
C ILE A 195 -6.39 -1.67 -9.24
N ASN A 196 -7.05 -1.33 -10.35
CA ASN A 196 -6.50 -1.57 -11.67
C ASN A 196 -5.14 -0.85 -11.85
N LEU A 197 -4.20 -1.47 -12.55
CA LEU A 197 -2.84 -0.95 -12.75
C LEU A 197 -2.83 0.46 -13.35
N LYS A 198 -3.63 0.72 -14.39
CA LYS A 198 -3.73 2.03 -15.03
C LYS A 198 -4.18 3.10 -14.03
N SER A 199 -5.25 2.82 -13.26
CA SER A 199 -5.74 3.73 -12.22
C SER A 199 -4.73 3.94 -11.10
N PHE A 200 -4.05 2.88 -10.66
CA PHE A 200 -2.98 2.96 -9.66
C PHE A 200 -1.87 3.91 -10.10
N VAL A 201 -1.35 3.74 -11.32
CA VAL A 201 -0.31 4.60 -11.88
C VAL A 201 -0.80 6.03 -11.97
N GLY A 202 -2.03 6.26 -12.44
CA GLY A 202 -2.62 7.60 -12.48
C GLY A 202 -2.64 8.28 -11.10
N HIS A 203 -3.10 7.58 -10.06
CA HIS A 203 -3.07 8.08 -8.68
C HIS A 203 -1.65 8.32 -8.15
N LEU A 204 -0.70 7.44 -8.48
CA LEU A 204 0.71 7.59 -8.13
C LEU A 204 1.30 8.87 -8.74
N LEU A 205 1.01 9.12 -10.02
CA LEU A 205 1.47 10.32 -10.74
C LEU A 205 0.83 11.61 -10.20
N LYS A 206 -0.42 11.57 -9.73
CA LYS A 206 -1.10 12.68 -9.05
C LYS A 206 -0.61 12.93 -7.61
N GLY A 207 0.25 12.05 -7.10
CA GLY A 207 0.80 12.15 -5.74
C GLY A 207 -0.20 11.73 -4.66
N HIS A 208 -1.13 10.83 -4.97
CA HIS A 208 -2.10 10.28 -3.99
C HIS A 208 -1.51 9.16 -3.13
N PHE A 209 -0.24 8.78 -3.36
CA PHE A 209 0.50 7.83 -2.54
C PHE A 209 1.65 8.50 -1.80
N LYS A 210 1.77 8.24 -0.50
CA LYS A 210 2.89 8.71 0.34
C LYS A 210 3.39 7.61 1.26
N PHE A 211 4.71 7.46 1.36
CA PHE A 211 5.30 6.57 2.36
C PHE A 211 5.14 7.18 3.76
N CYS A 212 4.49 6.45 4.66
CA CYS A 212 4.23 6.88 6.04
C CYS A 212 4.89 5.89 7.00
N LYS A 213 5.55 6.39 8.06
CA LYS A 213 6.17 5.57 9.11
C LYS A 213 5.21 5.17 10.23
N HIS A 214 4.08 5.86 10.29
CA HIS A 214 3.06 5.67 11.31
C HIS A 214 1.71 5.53 10.64
N ILE A 215 0.79 4.86 11.31
CA ILE A 215 -0.62 4.98 11.05
C ILE A 215 -1.23 5.96 12.05
N THR A 216 -2.21 6.73 11.59
CA THR A 216 -3.00 7.66 12.41
C THR A 216 -4.47 7.35 12.19
N LEU A 217 -5.32 7.72 13.15
CA LEU A 217 -6.75 7.47 13.07
C LEU A 217 -7.51 8.69 12.57
N LYS A 218 -8.52 8.47 11.73
CA LYS A 218 -9.45 9.55 11.36
C LYS A 218 -10.42 9.86 12.50
N SER A 219 -11.02 11.04 12.47
CA SER A 219 -12.16 11.34 13.34
C SER A 219 -13.32 10.41 13.02
N GLN A 220 -13.86 9.72 14.02
CA GLN A 220 -14.89 8.70 13.81
C GLN A 220 -15.79 8.52 15.03
N GLU A 221 -16.98 7.95 14.81
CA GLU A 221 -17.83 7.48 15.90
C GLU A 221 -17.25 6.18 16.47
N ILE A 222 -17.14 6.13 17.80
CA ILE A 222 -16.74 4.94 18.54
C ILE A 222 -17.83 4.59 19.55
N THR A 223 -17.88 3.32 19.95
CA THR A 223 -18.81 2.85 20.99
C THR A 223 -18.01 2.60 22.27
N LEU A 224 -18.25 3.42 23.29
CA LEU A 224 -17.82 3.14 24.66
C LEU A 224 -18.71 2.04 25.24
N ILE A 225 -18.10 1.04 25.83
CA ILE A 225 -18.77 -0.10 26.47
C ILE A 225 -18.35 -0.11 27.93
N PHE A 226 -19.32 0.11 28.83
CA PHE A 226 -19.09 0.04 30.27
C PHE A 226 -19.51 -1.32 30.80
N PHE A 227 -18.63 -1.93 31.58
CA PHE A 227 -18.84 -3.27 32.11
C PHE A 227 -18.44 -3.36 33.59
N ARG A 228 -19.09 -4.26 34.31
CA ARG A 228 -18.91 -4.44 35.74
C ARG A 228 -17.87 -5.52 36.01
N THR A 229 -16.93 -5.25 36.91
CA THR A 229 -15.90 -6.19 37.36
C THR A 229 -15.73 -6.18 38.88
N ARG A 230 -15.12 -7.23 39.43
CA ARG A 230 -14.89 -7.42 40.86
C ARG A 230 -13.41 -7.21 41.19
N CYS A 231 -13.12 -6.35 42.16
CA CYS A 231 -11.75 -6.10 42.56
C CYS A 231 -11.07 -7.35 43.15
N TRP A 232 -9.92 -7.75 42.61
CA TRP A 232 -9.17 -8.90 43.11
C TRP A 232 -8.69 -8.72 44.57
N LYS A 233 -8.43 -7.48 45.01
CA LYS A 233 -7.96 -7.15 46.37
C LYS A 233 -9.11 -6.99 47.37
N CYS A 234 -9.95 -5.96 47.22
CA CYS A 234 -11.00 -5.64 48.19
C CYS A 234 -12.35 -6.33 47.92
N LYS A 235 -12.46 -7.08 46.82
CA LYS A 235 -13.65 -7.86 46.42
C LYS A 235 -14.92 -7.05 46.14
N LYS A 236 -14.89 -5.72 46.22
CA LYS A 236 -16.01 -4.82 45.86
C LYS A 236 -16.17 -4.74 44.34
N TYR A 237 -17.41 -4.57 43.90
CA TYR A 237 -17.76 -4.38 42.49
C TYR A 237 -17.64 -2.92 42.07
N GLN A 238 -17.13 -2.73 40.86
CA GLN A 238 -16.98 -1.44 40.20
C GLN A 238 -17.17 -1.58 38.68
N ASP A 239 -17.15 -0.46 37.98
CA ASP A 239 -17.26 -0.40 36.54
C ASP A 239 -15.92 -0.04 35.88
N CYS A 240 -15.69 -0.60 34.70
CA CYS A 240 -14.58 -0.31 33.79
C CYS A 240 -15.16 0.02 32.40
N TRP A 241 -14.31 0.43 31.46
CA TRP A 241 -14.71 0.67 30.08
C TRP A 241 -13.76 0.00 29.08
N THR A 242 -14.28 -0.22 27.88
CA THR A 242 -13.52 -0.57 26.68
C THR A 242 -14.22 -0.02 25.44
N ILE A 243 -13.56 -0.07 24.29
CA ILE A 243 -14.15 0.34 23.02
C ILE A 243 -14.20 -0.81 22.02
N ASN A 244 -15.02 -0.68 20.98
CA ASN A 244 -14.82 -1.48 19.77
C ASN A 244 -13.54 -1.00 19.07
N ARG A 245 -12.59 -1.91 18.88
CA ARG A 245 -11.23 -1.64 18.38
C ARG A 245 -11.09 -1.71 16.86
N ASN A 246 -12.17 -2.01 16.16
CA ASN A 246 -12.26 -1.91 14.71
C ASN A 246 -12.38 -0.44 14.31
N LEU A 247 -11.23 0.20 14.12
CA LEU A 247 -11.12 1.63 13.83
C LEU A 247 -10.70 1.84 12.37
N THR A 248 -10.86 3.07 11.90
CA THR A 248 -10.43 3.47 10.57
C THR A 248 -9.25 4.44 10.67
N THR A 249 -8.22 4.17 9.89
CA THR A 249 -7.05 5.05 9.74
C THR A 249 -7.38 6.30 8.93
N THR A 250 -6.50 7.30 8.96
CA THR A 250 -6.61 8.51 8.13
C THR A 250 -6.71 8.19 6.65
N CYS A 251 -6.00 7.14 6.19
CA CYS A 251 -6.04 6.68 4.80
C CYS A 251 -7.18 5.70 4.48
N GLY A 252 -8.18 5.59 5.36
CA GLY A 252 -9.39 4.81 5.10
C GLY A 252 -9.23 3.30 5.30
N GLN A 253 -8.04 2.80 5.63
CA GLN A 253 -7.86 1.38 5.98
C GLN A 253 -8.51 1.08 7.32
N ARG A 254 -9.18 -0.07 7.42
CA ARG A 254 -9.66 -0.62 8.69
C ARG A 254 -8.47 -1.16 9.47
N ILE A 255 -8.47 -0.99 10.77
CA ILE A 255 -7.46 -1.60 11.64
C ILE A 255 -8.12 -2.10 12.90
N ASN A 256 -7.71 -3.28 13.35
CA ASN A 256 -7.97 -3.73 14.69
C ASN A 256 -6.71 -3.45 15.52
N LEU A 257 -6.79 -2.46 16.41
CA LEU A 257 -5.70 -2.20 17.34
C LEU A 257 -5.73 -3.28 18.42
N GLY A 258 -4.76 -4.20 18.37
CA GLY A 258 -4.62 -5.27 19.35
C GLY A 258 -4.54 -4.77 20.79
N PHE A 259 -4.75 -5.67 21.75
CA PHE A 259 -4.45 -5.37 23.15
C PHE A 259 -2.96 -5.10 23.29
N SER A 260 -2.61 -3.95 23.85
CA SER A 260 -1.28 -3.73 24.36
C SER A 260 -1.32 -3.95 25.88
N ASN A 261 -0.62 -4.98 26.32
CA ASN A 261 -0.62 -5.35 27.73
C ASN A 261 0.53 -4.63 28.44
N TRP A 262 0.20 -4.06 29.60
CA TRP A 262 1.15 -3.50 30.56
C TRP A 262 1.90 -2.27 30.07
N ASP A 263 1.32 -1.51 29.13
CA ASP A 263 1.86 -0.26 28.63
C ASP A 263 0.80 0.85 28.49
N ASP A 264 1.26 2.01 28.02
CA ASP A 264 0.46 3.22 27.85
C ASP A 264 -0.15 3.34 26.44
N THR A 265 0.06 2.36 25.57
CA THR A 265 -0.35 2.41 24.16
C THR A 265 -1.74 1.83 23.90
N ASP A 266 -2.39 1.31 24.94
CA ASP A 266 -3.74 0.75 24.82
C ASP A 266 -4.74 1.85 24.45
N ILE A 267 -5.43 1.67 23.33
CA ILE A 267 -6.37 2.65 22.79
C ILE A 267 -7.47 3.02 23.79
N ASP A 268 -7.90 2.06 24.64
CA ASP A 268 -8.89 2.29 25.69
C ASP A 268 -8.44 3.38 26.69
N LYS A 269 -7.13 3.58 26.82
CA LYS A 269 -6.49 4.50 27.76
C LYS A 269 -5.99 5.79 27.10
N SER A 270 -6.20 5.93 25.79
CA SER A 270 -5.80 7.16 25.08
C SER A 270 -6.48 8.40 25.69
N PRO A 271 -5.81 9.57 25.69
CA PRO A 271 -6.38 10.80 26.25
C PRO A 271 -7.75 11.14 25.71
N GLU A 272 -7.97 10.92 24.41
CA GLU A 272 -9.22 11.21 23.71
C GLU A 272 -10.36 10.30 24.16
N ILE A 273 -10.10 9.00 24.32
CA ILE A 273 -11.09 8.05 24.86
C ILE A 273 -11.39 8.37 26.32
N TYR A 274 -10.36 8.65 27.12
CA TYR A 274 -10.56 8.97 28.53
C TYR A 274 -11.35 10.28 28.73
N GLN A 275 -11.13 11.28 27.86
CA GLN A 275 -11.93 12.50 27.85
C GLN A 275 -13.40 12.21 27.51
N ALA A 276 -13.67 11.36 26.51
CA ALA A 276 -15.04 10.95 26.16
C ALA A 276 -15.72 10.20 27.32
N VAL A 277 -14.98 9.35 28.04
CA VAL A 277 -15.46 8.68 29.26
C VAL A 277 -15.81 9.72 30.34
N LYS A 278 -14.93 10.69 30.61
CA LYS A 278 -15.21 11.76 31.59
C LYS A 278 -16.46 12.55 31.26
N GLN A 279 -16.67 12.88 29.98
CA GLN A 279 -17.90 13.56 29.53
C GLN A 279 -19.13 12.68 29.76
N PHE A 280 -19.06 11.39 29.42
CA PHE A 280 -20.17 10.47 29.67
C PHE A 280 -20.51 10.35 31.16
N LEU A 281 -19.51 10.33 32.04
CA LEU A 281 -19.69 10.24 33.50
C LEU A 281 -20.44 11.44 34.09
N GLN A 282 -20.51 12.57 33.40
CA GLN A 282 -21.29 13.74 33.82
C GLN A 282 -22.79 13.61 33.52
N THR A 283 -23.19 12.65 32.68
CA THR A 283 -24.60 12.40 32.34
C THR A 283 -25.33 11.66 33.46
N GLU A 284 -26.66 11.70 33.48
CA GLU A 284 -27.49 10.98 34.46
C GLU A 284 -27.28 9.45 34.45
N ARG A 285 -26.96 8.88 33.28
CA ARG A 285 -26.59 7.46 33.17
C ARG A 285 -25.18 7.20 33.70
N GLY A 286 -24.25 8.10 33.40
CA GLY A 286 -22.84 7.99 33.78
C GLY A 286 -22.59 8.17 35.28
N LYS A 287 -23.31 9.08 35.96
CA LYS A 287 -23.19 9.32 37.41
C LYS A 287 -23.42 8.08 38.28
N LYS A 288 -24.13 7.08 37.76
CA LYS A 288 -24.40 5.80 38.45
C LYS A 288 -23.22 4.83 38.40
N LEU A 289 -22.27 5.05 37.49
CA LEU A 289 -21.11 4.18 37.30
C LEU A 289 -20.04 4.48 38.34
N LYS A 290 -19.43 3.42 38.85
CA LYS A 290 -18.34 3.50 39.83
C LYS A 290 -17.02 3.20 39.15
N ILE A 291 -16.43 4.21 38.53
CA ILE A 291 -15.20 4.09 37.76
C ILE A 291 -14.02 4.66 38.55
N GLY A 292 -12.94 3.88 38.68
CA GLY A 292 -11.68 4.35 39.27
C GLY A 292 -10.88 5.23 38.29
N GLU A 293 -10.04 6.11 38.83
CA GLU A 293 -9.23 7.02 38.03
C GLU A 293 -8.19 6.28 37.15
N LEU A 294 -8.05 6.73 35.90
CA LEU A 294 -6.97 6.30 35.01
C LEU A 294 -5.69 7.05 35.39
N LYS A 295 -4.73 6.36 35.98
CA LYS A 295 -3.44 6.93 36.38
C LYS A 295 -2.34 5.87 36.39
N ARG A 296 -1.08 6.31 36.45
CA ARG A 296 0.06 5.39 36.53
C ARG A 296 0.07 4.66 37.87
N ARG A 297 0.21 3.33 37.84
CA ARG A 297 0.34 2.50 39.04
C ARG A 297 1.47 1.49 38.86
N TYR A 298 2.17 1.17 39.94
CA TYR A 298 3.23 0.17 39.94
C TYR A 298 2.64 -1.24 39.88
N SER A 299 3.11 -2.05 38.93
CA SER A 299 2.80 -3.47 38.87
C SER A 299 3.99 -4.29 39.36
N LYS A 300 3.76 -5.12 40.38
CA LYS A 300 4.77 -6.10 40.84
C LYS A 300 5.07 -7.16 39.78
N THR A 301 4.10 -7.51 38.94
CA THR A 301 4.23 -8.54 37.88
C THR A 301 5.22 -8.12 36.80
N VAL A 302 5.17 -6.87 36.34
CA VAL A 302 6.04 -6.36 35.27
C VAL A 302 7.12 -5.39 35.75
N ARG A 303 7.23 -5.19 37.08
CA ARG A 303 8.23 -4.37 37.77
C ARG A 303 8.39 -2.95 37.20
N ARG A 304 7.29 -2.35 36.74
CA ARG A 304 7.25 -0.98 36.19
C ARG A 304 5.91 -0.29 36.48
N ASN A 305 5.92 1.04 36.34
CA ASN A 305 4.70 1.85 36.35
C ASN A 305 4.13 1.98 34.94
N TYR A 306 2.82 1.77 34.78
CA TYR A 306 2.11 2.04 33.53
C TYR A 306 0.70 2.58 33.83
N LEU A 307 0.09 3.22 32.84
CA LEU A 307 -1.25 3.75 32.90
C LEU A 307 -2.25 2.59 33.03
N SER A 308 -3.05 2.59 34.09
CA SER A 308 -3.95 1.46 34.38
C SER A 308 -5.30 1.92 34.89
N HIS A 309 -6.30 1.04 34.77
CA HIS A 309 -7.48 1.12 35.63
C HIS A 309 -7.05 0.82 37.08
N GLY A 310 -7.80 1.37 38.04
CA GLY A 310 -7.61 1.07 39.44
C GLY A 310 -8.93 0.89 40.16
N CYS A 311 -8.85 0.28 41.34
CA CYS A 311 -10.05 0.09 42.12
C CYS A 311 -10.56 1.42 42.68
N VAL A 312 -11.82 1.76 42.45
CA VAL A 312 -12.43 3.01 42.99
C VAL A 312 -12.43 3.05 44.52
N TYR A 313 -12.32 1.90 45.21
CA TYR A 313 -12.39 1.81 46.67
C TYR A 313 -11.04 1.63 47.37
N CYS A 314 -10.08 0.92 46.76
CA CYS A 314 -8.79 0.61 47.40
C CYS A 314 -7.58 0.92 46.53
N ASP A 315 -7.81 1.52 45.37
CA ASP A 315 -6.82 1.95 44.38
C ASP A 315 -5.88 0.84 43.86
N SER A 316 -6.19 -0.43 44.14
CA SER A 316 -5.43 -1.56 43.61
C SER A 316 -5.44 -1.53 42.08
N ILE A 317 -4.28 -1.72 41.47
CA ILE A 317 -4.14 -1.85 40.02
C ILE A 317 -5.03 -2.97 39.47
N PHE A 318 -5.76 -2.68 38.40
CA PHE A 318 -6.29 -3.71 37.50
C PHE A 318 -5.33 -3.79 36.33
N GLY A 319 -4.50 -4.83 36.35
CA GLY A 319 -3.55 -5.06 35.28
C GLY A 319 -4.28 -5.44 34.00
N ASP A 320 -3.69 -5.12 32.85
CA ASP A 320 -4.37 -5.30 31.55
C ASP A 320 -4.74 -6.76 31.28
N ASN A 321 -3.87 -7.70 31.68
CA ASN A 321 -4.14 -9.14 31.65
C ASN A 321 -5.35 -9.57 32.52
N PHE A 322 -5.69 -8.81 33.57
CA PHE A 322 -6.86 -9.09 34.41
C PHE A 322 -8.15 -8.54 33.80
N LEU A 323 -8.08 -7.72 32.74
CA LEU A 323 -9.28 -7.16 32.11
C LEU A 323 -9.46 -7.64 30.67
N GLU A 324 -8.50 -8.37 30.10
CA GLU A 324 -8.54 -8.78 28.70
C GLU A 324 -9.79 -9.61 28.38
N ILE A 325 -10.05 -10.65 29.19
CA ILE A 325 -11.23 -11.52 29.03
C ILE A 325 -12.52 -10.71 29.28
N GLU A 326 -12.56 -9.94 30.36
CA GLU A 326 -13.74 -9.13 30.71
C GLU A 326 -14.05 -8.08 29.63
N LYS A 327 -13.04 -7.50 28.98
CA LYS A 327 -13.21 -6.55 27.87
C LYS A 327 -13.78 -7.25 26.64
N GLU A 328 -13.32 -8.45 26.31
CA GLU A 328 -13.86 -9.22 25.17
C GLU A 328 -15.30 -9.68 25.42
N GLU A 329 -15.60 -10.21 26.61
CA GLU A 329 -16.96 -10.56 27.01
C GLU A 329 -17.88 -9.33 27.02
N ALA A 330 -17.36 -8.18 27.46
CA ALA A 330 -18.12 -6.96 27.54
C ALA A 330 -18.66 -6.47 26.19
N LYS A 331 -17.92 -6.69 25.09
CA LYS A 331 -18.33 -6.31 23.73
C LYS A 331 -19.59 -7.05 23.30
N HIS A 332 -19.71 -8.32 23.67
CA HIS A 332 -20.78 -9.22 23.26
C HIS A 332 -21.99 -9.19 24.21
N ASN A 333 -21.83 -8.72 25.45
CA ASN A 333 -22.92 -8.66 26.42
C ASN A 333 -23.91 -7.51 26.11
N PRO A 334 -25.19 -7.79 25.79
CA PRO A 334 -26.18 -6.77 25.47
C PRO A 334 -26.66 -5.97 26.69
N LYS A 335 -26.41 -6.46 27.92
CA LYS A 335 -26.80 -5.78 29.16
C LYS A 335 -25.86 -4.62 29.52
N ASN A 336 -24.67 -4.58 28.93
CA ASN A 336 -23.70 -3.52 29.18
C ASN A 336 -24.16 -2.18 28.61
N ILE A 337 -23.81 -1.10 29.30
CA ILE A 337 -24.13 0.24 28.82
C ILE A 337 -23.22 0.54 27.63
N LYS A 338 -23.83 0.79 26.47
CA LYS A 338 -23.15 1.18 25.24
C LYS A 338 -23.47 2.65 24.94
N HIS A 339 -22.46 3.45 24.67
CA HIS A 339 -22.60 4.86 24.33
C HIS A 339 -21.77 5.18 23.08
N LYS A 340 -22.44 5.64 22.04
CA LYS A 340 -21.82 6.12 20.81
C LYS A 340 -21.39 7.57 20.98
N VAL A 341 -20.15 7.86 20.61
CA VAL A 341 -19.57 9.21 20.71
C VAL A 341 -18.60 9.44 19.56
N LYS A 342 -18.61 10.65 18.99
CA LYS A 342 -17.63 11.04 17.98
C LYS A 342 -16.33 11.46 18.66
N VAL A 343 -15.23 10.82 18.27
CA VAL A 343 -13.90 11.09 18.82
C VAL A 343 -12.97 11.60 17.72
N VAL A 344 -12.22 12.64 18.04
CA VAL A 344 -11.16 13.22 17.20
C VAL A 344 -9.83 12.73 17.75
N PHE A 345 -9.23 11.71 17.13
CA PHE A 345 -7.94 11.16 17.54
C PHE A 345 -6.81 12.09 17.09
N LYS A 346 -6.06 12.68 18.04
CA LYS A 346 -4.93 13.57 17.73
C LYS A 346 -3.58 12.93 18.05
N ASN A 347 -3.53 12.15 19.13
CA ASN A 347 -2.28 11.63 19.68
C ASN A 347 -2.07 10.13 19.40
N VAL A 348 -3.07 9.45 18.85
CA VAL A 348 -2.97 8.01 18.56
C VAL A 348 -2.16 7.81 17.28
N LYS A 349 -0.89 7.43 17.46
CA LYS A 349 0.05 7.05 16.40
C LYS A 349 0.64 5.69 16.71
N GLN A 350 0.57 4.76 15.77
CA GLN A 350 1.25 3.47 15.87
C GLN A 350 2.34 3.39 14.81
N LYS A 351 3.53 2.94 15.20
CA LYS A 351 4.65 2.72 14.28
C LYS A 351 4.32 1.56 13.34
N GLN A 352 4.05 1.90 12.09
CA GLN A 352 3.76 0.95 11.04
C GLN A 352 4.02 1.61 9.68
N GLU A 353 5.07 1.13 9.01
CA GLU A 353 5.43 1.59 7.68
C GLU A 353 4.40 1.12 6.65
N HIS A 354 3.86 2.04 5.85
CA HIS A 354 2.94 1.70 4.77
C HIS A 354 2.96 2.74 3.65
N TRP A 355 2.51 2.32 2.45
CA TRP A 355 2.14 3.24 1.39
C TRP A 355 0.71 3.72 1.62
N CYS A 356 0.60 4.95 2.07
CA CYS A 356 -0.65 5.62 2.39
C CYS A 356 -1.30 6.11 1.10
N PHE A 357 -2.52 5.65 0.80
CA PHE A 357 -3.30 6.09 -0.35
C PHE A 357 -4.39 7.06 0.10
N SER A 358 -4.45 8.24 -0.51
CA SER A 358 -5.48 9.24 -0.24
C SER A 358 -5.65 10.18 -1.43
N GLU A 359 -6.84 10.22 -2.00
CA GLU A 359 -7.16 11.14 -3.12
C GLU A 359 -7.15 12.60 -2.67
N ASN A 360 -7.56 12.85 -1.43
CA ASN A 360 -7.56 14.18 -0.82
C ASN A 360 -6.20 14.56 -0.22
N LYS A 361 -5.17 13.70 -0.37
CA LYS A 361 -3.82 13.87 0.19
C LYS A 361 -3.78 14.00 1.72
N GLU A 362 -4.78 13.44 2.39
CA GLU A 362 -4.78 13.24 3.83
C GLU A 362 -4.01 11.96 4.16
N PHE A 363 -2.75 12.11 4.59
CA PHE A 363 -1.86 10.99 4.87
C PHE A 363 -1.69 10.75 6.38
N CYS A 364 -1.25 9.53 6.73
CA CYS A 364 -0.92 9.16 8.10
C CYS A 364 0.44 9.76 8.54
N GLU A 365 0.46 11.03 8.93
CA GLU A 365 1.68 11.78 9.33
C GLU A 365 1.78 12.02 10.84
#